data_AF-A0A7H0GWB0-F1
#
_entry.id   AF-A0A7H0GWB0-F1
#
_cell.length_a   1.000
_cell.length_b   1.000
_cell.length_c   1.000
_cell.angle_alpha   90.00
_cell.angle_beta   90.00
_cell.angle_gamma   90.00
#
_symmetry.space_group_name_H-M   'P 1'
#
loop_
_entity.id
_entity.type
_entity.pdbx_description
1 polymer ?
#
loop_
_entity_poly.entity_id
_entity_poly.type
_entity_poly.pdbx_seq_one_letter_code
_entity_poly.pdbx_strand_id
1 'polypeptide(L)'
;MKNLLFAAAFLPLLAMCSQPPAATTATTPAASTAACIDSAKIDPAGICTMQYDPVCGCDGKTYSNDCVASNAGVLTFTKGECPTTPKN
;
A
#
# COMPACT_ATOMS: atom_id res chain seq x y z
N MET A 1 32.69 -15.68 -63.17
CA MET A 1 32.08 -14.33 -63.24
C MET A 1 31.16 -14.22 -62.03
N LYS A 2 31.69 -13.87 -60.85
CA LYS A 2 31.70 -12.52 -60.26
C LYS A 2 30.33 -11.86 -60.32
N ASN A 3 29.74 -11.63 -59.14
CA ASN A 3 28.84 -10.54 -58.72
C ASN A 3 28.12 -11.06 -57.45
N LEU A 4 28.71 -11.01 -56.26
CA LEU A 4 29.15 -9.86 -55.46
C LEU A 4 28.02 -8.85 -55.14
N LEU A 5 27.40 -9.13 -53.99
CA LEU A 5 26.99 -8.22 -52.89
C LEU A 5 25.94 -7.11 -53.09
N PHE A 6 25.26 -6.89 -51.95
CA PHE A 6 24.42 -5.76 -51.50
C PHE A 6 22.96 -5.78 -51.99
N ALA A 7 21.92 -5.58 -51.19
CA ALA A 7 21.75 -5.07 -49.83
C ALA A 7 20.40 -5.62 -49.30
N ALA A 8 20.32 -6.09 -48.06
CA ALA A 8 19.78 -5.37 -46.91
C ALA A 8 18.29 -5.64 -46.62
N ALA A 9 18.03 -5.67 -45.31
CA ALA A 9 16.73 -5.64 -44.64
C ALA A 9 15.89 -6.91 -44.79
N PHE A 10 15.86 -7.74 -43.74
CA PHE A 10 14.66 -7.82 -42.91
C PHE A 10 15.07 -8.28 -41.49
N LEU A 11 14.98 -7.34 -40.55
CA LEU A 11 14.66 -7.61 -39.15
C LEU A 11 13.54 -8.67 -39.07
N PRO A 12 13.53 -9.57 -38.06
CA PRO A 12 13.79 -9.21 -36.67
C PRO A 12 14.73 -10.16 -35.91
N LEU A 13 15.69 -9.49 -35.28
CA LEU A 13 16.25 -9.79 -33.97
C LEU A 13 15.13 -10.13 -32.96
N LEU A 14 15.44 -11.00 -32.00
CA LEU A 14 14.62 -11.42 -30.85
C LEU A 14 13.67 -12.61 -31.12
N ALA A 15 14.27 -13.79 -31.28
CA ALA A 15 13.72 -14.98 -30.65
C ALA A 15 13.63 -14.72 -29.13
N MET A 16 12.47 -14.21 -28.72
CA MET A 16 12.00 -14.02 -27.35
C MET A 16 11.87 -15.36 -26.63
N CYS A 17 13.00 -15.98 -26.29
CA CYS A 17 13.03 -17.03 -25.28
C CYS A 17 13.37 -16.36 -23.94
N SER A 18 12.36 -15.86 -23.22
CA SER A 18 12.46 -15.57 -21.77
C SER A 18 11.09 -15.24 -21.17
N GLN A 19 10.45 -16.27 -20.62
CA GLN A 19 9.70 -16.23 -19.34
C GLN A 19 8.32 -15.53 -19.30
N PRO A 20 7.21 -16.30 -19.32
CA PRO A 20 5.98 -15.93 -18.64
C PRO A 20 6.11 -16.10 -17.11
N PRO A 21 5.21 -15.50 -16.32
CA PRO A 21 5.19 -14.12 -15.85
C PRO A 21 5.74 -14.02 -14.42
N ALA A 22 6.68 -13.11 -14.15
CA ALA A 22 6.94 -12.70 -12.77
C ALA A 22 5.82 -11.77 -12.32
N ALA A 23 4.71 -12.36 -11.87
CA ALA A 23 3.76 -11.69 -10.99
C ALA A 23 4.45 -11.37 -9.66
N THR A 24 5.19 -10.28 -9.62
CA THR A 24 5.66 -9.63 -8.40
C THR A 24 5.13 -8.20 -8.51
N THR A 25 3.93 -7.91 -8.02
CA THR A 25 3.72 -7.68 -6.59
C THR A 25 2.34 -8.16 -6.15
N ALA A 26 2.23 -9.44 -5.82
CA ALA A 26 1.43 -9.79 -4.66
C ALA A 26 2.20 -9.29 -3.42
N THR A 27 2.13 -7.99 -3.14
CA THR A 27 2.35 -7.51 -1.78
C THR A 27 1.12 -7.95 -1.00
N THR A 28 1.09 -9.22 -0.63
CA THR A 28 0.29 -9.69 0.48
C THR A 28 0.81 -8.93 1.70
N PRO A 29 0.05 -8.01 2.34
CA PRO A 29 0.38 -7.64 3.70
C PRO A 29 0.02 -8.88 4.52
N ALA A 30 0.98 -9.78 4.64
CA ALA A 30 0.95 -10.83 5.62
C ALA A 30 0.66 -10.12 6.95
N ALA A 31 -0.45 -10.52 7.57
CA ALA A 31 -0.85 -10.14 8.91
C ALA A 31 0.39 -9.96 9.78
N SER A 32 0.75 -8.70 10.00
CA SER A 32 1.88 -8.29 10.80
C SER A 32 1.40 -7.12 11.63
N THR A 33 1.42 -7.33 12.93
CA THR A 33 1.37 -6.30 13.96
C THR A 33 2.45 -5.20 13.78
N ALA A 34 3.27 -5.22 12.73
CA ALA A 34 4.26 -4.19 12.40
C ALA A 34 3.73 -3.04 11.53
N ALA A 35 2.59 -3.16 10.86
CA ALA A 35 2.03 -2.07 10.05
C ALA A 35 0.64 -1.69 10.58
N CYS A 36 0.60 -0.84 11.60
CA CYS A 36 -0.68 -0.29 12.06
C CYS A 36 -1.27 0.73 11.07
N ILE A 37 -0.40 1.46 10.38
CA ILE A 37 -0.78 2.54 9.46
C ILE A 37 -0.54 2.12 8.02
N ASP A 38 -1.57 2.26 7.19
CA ASP A 38 -1.51 2.12 5.74
C ASP A 38 -1.51 3.51 5.10
N SER A 39 -0.34 3.92 4.59
CA SER A 39 -0.16 5.23 3.95
C SER A 39 -1.02 5.41 2.70
N ALA A 40 -1.44 4.34 2.04
CA ALA A 40 -2.32 4.43 0.87
C ALA A 40 -3.77 4.78 1.24
N LYS A 41 -4.15 4.65 2.52
CA LYS A 41 -5.48 4.98 3.05
C LYS A 41 -5.55 6.34 3.76
N ILE A 42 -4.44 7.06 3.82
CA ILE A 42 -4.42 8.39 4.41
C ILE A 42 -5.19 9.34 3.49
N ASP A 43 -6.28 9.92 4.00
CA ASP A 43 -7.10 10.90 3.30
C ASP A 43 -7.21 12.19 4.13
N PRO A 44 -6.33 13.18 3.91
CA PRO A 44 -6.38 14.46 4.63
C PRO A 44 -7.61 15.31 4.28
N ALA A 45 -8.26 15.04 3.15
CA ALA A 45 -9.46 15.72 2.71
C ALA A 45 -10.75 14.97 3.09
N GLY A 46 -10.61 13.79 3.71
CA GLY A 46 -11.72 12.93 4.06
C GLY A 46 -12.65 13.60 5.08
N ILE A 47 -13.92 13.66 4.73
CA ILE A 47 -14.95 14.33 5.54
C ILE A 47 -15.50 13.37 6.59
N CYS A 48 -15.37 13.76 7.84
CA CYS A 48 -15.96 13.05 8.98
C CYS A 48 -16.99 13.93 9.70
N THR A 49 -17.92 13.28 10.39
CA THR A 49 -18.79 14.00 11.33
C THR A 49 -17.96 14.52 12.50
N MET A 50 -18.48 15.55 13.18
CA MET A 50 -17.88 16.07 14.41
C MET A 50 -18.33 15.30 15.66
N GLN A 51 -18.96 14.13 15.49
CA GLN A 51 -19.37 13.29 16.60
C GLN A 51 -18.12 12.78 17.34
N TYR A 52 -18.15 12.86 18.66
CA TYR A 52 -17.09 12.38 19.52
C TYR A 52 -17.45 11.00 20.07
N ASP A 53 -16.92 9.96 19.42
CA ASP A 53 -17.08 8.55 19.75
C ASP A 53 -15.69 7.88 19.68
N PRO A 54 -14.84 8.07 20.70
CA PRO A 54 -13.40 7.85 20.55
C PRO A 54 -13.04 6.39 20.29
N VAL A 55 -11.93 6.20 19.57
CA VAL A 55 -11.33 4.90 19.30
C VAL A 55 -9.83 4.91 19.55
N CYS A 56 -9.28 3.78 19.99
CA CYS A 56 -7.86 3.57 20.19
C CYS A 56 -7.27 2.82 19.00
N GLY A 57 -6.41 3.47 18.23
CA GLY A 57 -5.69 2.86 17.12
C GLY A 57 -4.64 1.85 17.58
N CYS A 58 -4.29 0.92 16.69
CA CYS A 58 -3.16 0.01 16.91
C CYS A 58 -1.79 0.73 17.07
N ASP A 59 -1.73 2.03 16.77
CA ASP A 59 -0.56 2.89 16.92
C ASP A 59 -0.52 3.54 18.31
N GLY A 60 -1.47 3.19 19.18
CA GLY A 60 -1.59 3.71 20.53
C GLY A 60 -2.12 5.14 20.59
N LYS A 61 -2.68 5.66 19.50
CA LYS A 61 -3.29 7.00 19.47
C LYS A 61 -4.80 6.92 19.59
N THR A 62 -5.35 7.83 20.38
CA THR A 62 -6.79 8.07 20.45
C THR A 62 -7.22 8.96 19.27
N TYR A 63 -8.27 8.55 18.58
CA TYR A 63 -8.93 9.32 17.53
C TYR A 63 -10.34 9.69 17.97
N SER A 64 -10.80 10.89 17.59
CA SER A 64 -12.11 11.44 18.01
C SER A 64 -13.30 10.58 17.58
N ASN A 65 -13.16 9.86 16.46
CA ASN A 65 -14.08 8.84 16.00
C ASN A 65 -13.40 7.87 15.02
N ASP A 66 -14.12 6.82 14.64
CA ASP A 66 -13.69 5.78 13.71
C ASP A 66 -13.38 6.30 12.29
N CYS A 67 -14.13 7.28 11.80
CA CYS A 67 -13.88 7.94 10.53
C CYS A 67 -12.52 8.65 10.52
N VAL A 68 -12.22 9.43 11.57
CA VAL A 68 -10.94 10.13 11.69
C VAL A 68 -9.78 9.13 11.80
N ALA A 69 -9.94 8.02 12.52
CA ALA A 69 -8.94 6.95 12.57
C ALA A 69 -8.69 6.33 11.19
N SER A 70 -9.76 6.05 10.44
CA SER A 70 -9.69 5.46 9.11
C SER A 70 -8.99 6.39 8.10
N ASN A 71 -9.32 7.68 8.10
CA ASN A 71 -8.67 8.69 7.25
C ASN A 71 -7.21 8.95 7.63
N ALA A 72 -6.81 8.61 8.87
CA ALA A 72 -5.41 8.61 9.28
C ALA A 72 -4.65 7.34 8.84
N GLY A 73 -5.30 6.43 8.10
CA GLY A 73 -4.73 5.18 7.62
C GLY A 73 -4.64 4.09 8.68
N VAL A 74 -5.29 4.23 9.84
CA VAL A 74 -5.26 3.22 10.91
C VAL A 74 -6.03 1.98 10.47
N LEU A 75 -5.37 0.83 10.46
CA LEU A 75 -5.96 -0.42 9.98
C LEU A 75 -6.88 -1.09 10.99
N THR A 76 -6.57 -0.95 12.28
CA THR A 76 -7.35 -1.58 13.36
C THR A 76 -7.43 -0.66 14.57
N PHE A 77 -8.61 -0.56 15.16
CA PHE A 77 -8.86 0.23 16.36
C PHE A 77 -9.93 -0.42 17.23
N THR A 78 -9.90 -0.10 18.54
CA THR A 78 -10.90 -0.54 19.51
C THR A 78 -11.75 0.64 19.98
N LYS A 79 -13.01 0.39 20.36
CA LYS A 79 -13.88 1.41 20.98
C LYS A 79 -13.26 1.95 22.27
N GLY A 80 -13.38 3.26 22.50
CA GLY A 80 -12.84 3.97 23.65
C GLY A 80 -11.46 4.57 23.39
N GLU A 81 -11.03 5.47 24.27
CA GLU A 81 -9.70 6.06 24.20
C GLU A 81 -8.59 5.06 24.51
N CYS A 82 -7.37 5.32 24.05
CA CYS A 82 -6.20 4.55 24.44
C CYS A 82 -5.89 4.72 25.93
N PRO A 83 -5.36 3.68 26.60
CA PRO A 83 -4.96 3.77 27.99
C PRO A 83 -3.87 4.83 28.17
N THR A 84 -4.13 5.81 29.03
CA THR A 84 -3.22 6.94 29.31
C THR A 84 -2.11 6.60 30.30
N THR A 85 -1.89 5.32 30.62
CA THR A 85 -0.87 4.92 31.60
C THR A 85 0.49 5.44 31.18
N PRO A 86 1.13 6.32 32.00
CA PRO A 86 2.55 6.56 31.88
C PRO A 86 3.22 5.19 32.07
N LYS A 87 3.95 4.71 31.07
CA LYS A 87 4.90 3.62 31.30
C LYS A 87 5.97 4.17 32.24
N ASN A 88 5.76 3.97 33.54
CA ASN A 88 6.75 4.21 34.58
C ASN A 88 7.77 3.07 34.59
#